data_AF-A0A835D6I7-F1
#
_entry.id   AF-A0A835D6I7-F1
#
_cell.length_a   1.000
_cell.length_b   1.000
_cell.length_c   1.000
_cell.angle_alpha   90.00
_cell.angle_beta   90.00
_cell.angle_gamma   90.00
#
_symmetry.space_group_name_H-M   'P 1'
#
loop_
_entity.id
_entity.type
_entity.pdbx_description
1 polymer ?
#
loop_
_entity_poly.entity_id
_entity_poly.type
_entity_poly.pdbx_seq_one_letter_code
_entity_poly.pdbx_strand_id
1 'polypeptide(L)'
;MSLPSNLLPNDASPEWMNKGDNASQLTAATLVGLQSVPGLVILYGSIVKKKWVVNSAFMTLYAFAAVLLCWVGHNGVLGITLTLIAGTLLGRMNFYAWMLFVPLWLTFSYTIGAFSLWSPSGWLAKAGVIEGMITGLVCITPAAGSIPWYTMMVLHKKIRLLKQVDDTMAVFHTHAIAESLGGILTGFFAEPKLNRLFYMVDDWEKYIRFSYGLQTGRITAGFRQMGIQLGGILFVTFVNIITTSLICMFIRLIVPLRLSDEDLLAGDGVILKEEDYALQGDREKFENSKHNSVYDVEDFPSGMPRDQS
;
A
#
# COMPACT_ATOMS: atom_id res chain seq x y z
N MET A 1 -30.78 18.40 27.47
CA MET A 1 -31.52 17.99 26.27
C MET A 1 -31.38 16.47 26.16
N SER A 2 -32.46 15.71 26.28
CA SER A 2 -32.39 14.24 26.16
C SER A 2 -32.11 13.86 24.71
N LEU A 3 -31.27 12.86 24.49
CA LEU A 3 -31.04 12.32 23.15
C LEU A 3 -32.37 11.75 22.58
N PRO A 4 -32.60 11.84 21.26
CA PRO A 4 -33.72 11.16 20.63
C PRO A 4 -33.60 9.64 20.84
N SER A 5 -34.74 8.96 20.90
CA SER A 5 -34.84 7.55 21.33
C SER A 5 -33.96 6.59 20.54
N ASN A 6 -33.75 6.86 19.25
CA ASN A 6 -32.88 6.08 18.36
C ASN A 6 -31.38 6.25 18.65
N LEU A 7 -30.97 7.25 19.45
CA LEU A 7 -29.58 7.47 19.87
C LEU A 7 -29.28 6.94 21.27
N LEU A 8 -30.28 6.43 21.99
CA LEU A 8 -30.09 5.83 23.30
C LEU A 8 -29.36 4.46 23.18
N PRO A 9 -28.59 4.08 24.22
CA PRO A 9 -27.98 2.75 24.30
C PRO A 9 -29.03 1.63 24.34
N ASN A 10 -28.68 0.48 23.77
CA ASN A 10 -29.47 -0.76 23.80
C ASN A 10 -28.52 -1.97 23.66
N ASP A 11 -29.06 -3.20 23.61
CA ASP A 11 -28.23 -4.41 23.53
C ASP A 11 -27.31 -4.44 22.29
N ALA A 12 -27.71 -3.81 21.17
CA ALA A 12 -26.91 -3.69 19.96
C ALA A 12 -25.98 -2.46 19.97
N SER A 13 -26.16 -1.53 20.92
CA SER A 13 -25.38 -0.30 21.07
C SER A 13 -25.12 -0.03 22.55
N PRO A 14 -24.13 -0.72 23.16
CA PRO A 14 -23.79 -0.54 24.56
C PRO A 14 -23.42 0.92 24.88
N GLU A 15 -23.51 1.29 26.15
CA GLU A 15 -23.26 2.67 26.62
C GLU A 15 -21.84 3.15 26.33
N TRP A 16 -20.86 2.24 26.30
CA TRP A 16 -19.47 2.55 25.98
C TRP A 16 -19.20 2.78 24.48
N MET A 17 -20.15 2.45 23.59
CA MET A 17 -20.00 2.57 22.14
C MET A 17 -20.76 3.79 21.62
N ASN A 18 -20.04 4.92 21.46
CA ASN A 18 -20.61 6.14 20.91
C ASN A 18 -20.99 5.96 19.42
N LYS A 19 -22.25 6.27 19.06
CA LYS A 19 -22.76 6.10 17.69
C LYS A 19 -22.09 7.02 16.67
N GLY A 20 -21.72 8.24 17.06
CA GLY A 20 -21.03 9.21 16.21
C GLY A 20 -19.61 8.77 15.89
N ASP A 21 -18.87 8.33 16.91
CA ASP A 21 -17.51 7.80 16.73
C ASP A 21 -17.54 6.54 15.85
N ASN A 22 -18.49 5.63 16.10
CA ASN A 22 -18.64 4.42 15.30
C ASN A 22 -18.98 4.74 13.82
N ALA A 23 -19.91 5.67 13.57
CA ALA A 23 -20.25 6.09 12.21
C ALA A 23 -19.05 6.74 11.48
N SER A 24 -18.27 7.56 12.18
CA SER A 24 -17.05 8.16 11.65
C SER A 24 -15.99 7.11 11.32
N GLN A 25 -15.75 6.16 12.22
CA GLN A 25 -14.81 5.05 12.00
C GLN A 25 -15.20 4.16 10.82
N LEU A 26 -16.48 3.81 10.66
CA LEU A 26 -16.97 3.04 9.52
C LEU A 26 -16.80 3.80 8.19
N THR A 27 -17.05 5.11 8.21
CA THR A 27 -16.82 5.97 7.03
C THR A 27 -15.33 6.01 6.68
N ALA A 28 -14.46 6.23 7.67
CA ALA A 28 -13.01 6.23 7.47
C ALA A 28 -12.51 4.88 6.93
N ALA A 29 -12.95 3.76 7.51
CA ALA A 29 -12.61 2.41 7.06
C ALA A 29 -13.03 2.17 5.60
N THR A 30 -14.21 2.67 5.19
CA THR A 30 -14.70 2.56 3.82
C THR A 30 -13.82 3.37 2.84
N LEU A 31 -13.48 4.61 3.19
CA LEU A 31 -12.63 5.47 2.35
C LEU A 31 -11.21 4.87 2.18
N VAL A 32 -10.67 4.29 3.25
CA VAL A 32 -9.39 3.57 3.24
C VAL A 32 -9.48 2.28 2.41
N GLY A 33 -10.62 1.56 2.49
CA GLY A 33 -10.90 0.42 1.62
C GLY A 33 -10.93 0.78 0.14
N LEU A 34 -11.48 1.95 -0.22
CA LEU A 34 -11.47 2.47 -1.59
C LEU A 34 -10.06 2.82 -2.08
N GLN A 35 -9.18 3.31 -1.20
CA GLN A 35 -7.78 3.53 -1.55
C GLN A 35 -7.03 2.23 -1.83
N SER A 36 -7.55 1.08 -1.41
CA SER A 36 -6.95 -0.23 -1.65
C SER A 36 -7.27 -0.74 -3.06
N VAL A 37 -8.32 -1.57 -3.23
CA VAL A 37 -8.55 -2.28 -4.50
C VAL A 37 -8.83 -1.34 -5.68
N PRO A 38 -9.88 -0.49 -5.66
CA PRO A 38 -10.16 0.33 -6.83
C PRO A 38 -9.07 1.38 -7.07
N GLY A 39 -8.55 2.02 -6.01
CA GLY A 39 -7.48 3.01 -6.12
C GLY A 39 -6.19 2.44 -6.72
N LEU A 40 -5.64 1.37 -6.12
CA LEU A 40 -4.34 0.83 -6.52
C LEU A 40 -4.39 -0.02 -7.79
N VAL A 41 -5.49 -0.74 -8.05
CA VAL A 41 -5.64 -1.45 -9.34
C VAL A 41 -5.70 -0.46 -10.50
N ILE A 42 -6.42 0.66 -10.34
CA ILE A 42 -6.44 1.72 -11.37
C ILE A 42 -5.07 2.37 -11.50
N LEU A 43 -4.44 2.75 -10.38
CA LEU A 43 -3.12 3.41 -10.41
C LEU A 43 -2.05 2.52 -11.07
N TYR A 44 -1.98 1.25 -10.67
CA TYR A 44 -0.99 0.33 -11.21
C TYR A 44 -1.32 -0.11 -12.62
N GLY A 45 -2.58 -0.42 -12.92
CA GLY A 45 -3.01 -0.77 -14.27
C GLY A 45 -2.87 0.37 -15.29
N SER A 46 -2.97 1.64 -14.85
CA SER A 46 -2.85 2.80 -15.75
C SER A 46 -1.42 3.25 -16.03
N ILE A 47 -0.48 3.00 -15.10
CA ILE A 47 0.91 3.47 -15.22
C ILE A 47 1.81 2.41 -15.87
N VAL A 48 1.52 1.12 -15.69
CA VAL A 48 2.33 0.06 -16.32
C VAL A 48 2.10 0.00 -17.83
N LYS A 49 3.10 -0.49 -18.57
CA LYS A 49 2.95 -0.74 -20.02
C LYS A 49 1.79 -1.71 -20.24
N LYS A 50 1.05 -1.55 -21.34
CA LYS A 50 -0.12 -2.37 -21.71
C LYS A 50 0.11 -3.88 -21.52
N LYS A 51 1.32 -4.36 -21.84
CA LYS A 51 1.71 -5.77 -21.71
C LYS A 51 1.86 -6.31 -20.29
N TRP A 52 1.67 -5.49 -19.25
CA TRP A 52 1.81 -5.85 -17.83
C TRP A 52 0.60 -5.51 -16.98
N VAL A 53 -0.46 -5.00 -17.61
CA VAL A 53 -1.62 -4.44 -16.91
C VAL A 53 -2.36 -5.53 -16.12
N VAL A 54 -2.47 -6.73 -16.69
CA VAL A 54 -3.31 -7.79 -16.13
C VAL A 54 -2.57 -8.52 -15.02
N ASN A 55 -1.29 -8.86 -15.21
CA ASN A 55 -0.47 -9.41 -14.13
C ASN A 55 -0.38 -8.42 -12.96
N SER A 56 -0.20 -7.12 -13.23
CA SER A 56 -0.17 -6.09 -12.19
C SER A 56 -1.50 -5.99 -11.43
N ALA A 57 -2.63 -6.07 -12.15
CA ALA A 57 -3.96 -6.09 -11.53
C ALA A 57 -4.16 -7.32 -10.65
N PHE A 58 -3.79 -8.52 -11.11
CA PHE A 58 -3.89 -9.76 -10.33
C PHE A 58 -2.98 -9.76 -9.10
N MET A 59 -1.74 -9.27 -9.20
CA MET A 59 -0.84 -9.13 -8.05
C MET A 59 -1.48 -8.24 -6.96
N THR A 60 -2.13 -7.16 -7.37
CA THR A 60 -2.80 -6.20 -6.48
C THR A 60 -4.05 -6.81 -5.83
N LEU A 61 -4.89 -7.49 -6.62
CA LEU A 61 -6.10 -8.18 -6.14
C LEU A 61 -5.76 -9.32 -5.18
N TYR A 62 -4.76 -10.13 -5.53
CA TYR A 62 -4.27 -11.20 -4.67
C TYR A 62 -3.75 -10.65 -3.34
N ALA A 63 -2.93 -9.59 -3.37
CA ALA A 63 -2.41 -8.98 -2.15
C ALA A 63 -3.54 -8.50 -1.22
N PHE A 64 -4.56 -7.85 -1.78
CA PHE A 64 -5.72 -7.43 -1.00
C PHE A 64 -6.51 -8.62 -0.41
N ALA A 65 -6.78 -9.65 -1.20
CA ALA A 65 -7.48 -10.84 -0.72
C ALA A 65 -6.69 -11.55 0.39
N ALA A 66 -5.38 -11.69 0.24
CA ALA A 66 -4.50 -12.27 1.24
C ALA A 66 -4.45 -11.44 2.52
N VAL A 67 -4.44 -10.10 2.41
CA VAL A 67 -4.55 -9.19 3.57
C VAL A 67 -5.87 -9.41 4.32
N LEU A 68 -7.00 -9.51 3.62
CA LEU A 68 -8.30 -9.77 4.27
C LEU A 68 -8.32 -11.13 4.99
N LEU A 69 -7.81 -12.18 4.34
CA LEU A 69 -7.74 -13.51 4.96
C LEU A 69 -6.82 -13.53 6.19
N CYS A 70 -5.64 -12.91 6.09
CA CYS A 70 -4.71 -12.82 7.21
C CYS A 70 -5.26 -11.94 8.34
N TRP A 71 -5.97 -10.86 8.02
CA TRP A 71 -6.64 -9.97 8.99
C TRP A 71 -7.67 -10.74 9.83
N VAL A 72 -8.55 -11.49 9.16
CA VAL A 72 -9.57 -12.31 9.82
C VAL A 72 -8.93 -13.45 10.62
N GLY A 73 -7.88 -14.08 10.08
CA GLY A 73 -7.18 -15.18 10.73
C GLY A 73 -6.32 -14.79 11.94
N HIS A 74 -5.78 -13.57 11.99
CA HIS A 74 -4.84 -13.12 13.04
C HIS A 74 -5.37 -12.02 13.97
N ASN A 75 -6.69 -11.88 14.15
CA ASN A 75 -7.30 -10.91 15.09
C ASN A 75 -6.85 -9.44 14.88
N GLY A 76 -6.94 -8.92 13.65
CA GLY A 76 -7.14 -7.48 13.48
C GLY A 76 -5.91 -6.57 13.35
N VAL A 77 -4.97 -6.85 12.43
CA VAL A 77 -3.96 -5.84 11.96
C VAL A 77 -3.98 -5.55 10.43
N LEU A 78 -4.34 -4.32 9.99
CA LEU A 78 -4.97 -3.99 8.69
C LEU A 78 -3.91 -3.41 7.76
N GLY A 79 -3.30 -4.24 6.93
CA GLY A 79 -2.13 -3.85 6.12
C GLY A 79 -2.44 -3.48 4.68
N ILE A 80 -2.58 -2.20 4.38
CA ILE A 80 -2.56 -1.68 2.99
C ILE A 80 -1.14 -1.75 2.39
N THR A 81 -0.13 -1.89 3.24
CA THR A 81 1.29 -1.79 2.90
C THR A 81 1.74 -2.79 1.83
N LEU A 82 1.15 -3.98 1.75
CA LEU A 82 1.53 -4.94 0.70
C LEU A 82 1.03 -4.59 -0.68
N THR A 83 -0.13 -3.94 -0.76
CA THR A 83 -0.61 -3.41 -2.04
C THR A 83 0.37 -2.33 -2.54
N LEU A 84 0.95 -1.54 -1.63
CA LEU A 84 2.00 -0.57 -1.98
C LEU A 84 3.31 -1.23 -2.42
N ILE A 85 3.73 -2.31 -1.75
CA ILE A 85 4.94 -3.07 -2.12
C ILE A 85 4.79 -3.69 -3.52
N ALA A 86 3.57 -4.09 -3.92
CA ALA A 86 3.30 -4.58 -5.27
C ALA A 86 3.82 -3.59 -6.32
N GLY A 87 3.60 -2.29 -6.11
CA GLY A 87 4.08 -1.19 -6.94
C GLY A 87 5.59 -1.22 -7.24
N THR A 88 6.41 -1.62 -6.26
CA THR A 88 7.88 -1.70 -6.46
C THR A 88 8.29 -2.82 -7.42
N LEU A 89 7.50 -3.89 -7.47
CA LEU A 89 7.85 -5.17 -8.10
C LEU A 89 7.08 -5.45 -9.41
N LEU A 90 6.18 -4.53 -9.81
CA LEU A 90 5.32 -4.68 -10.97
C LEU A 90 6.09 -4.97 -12.26
N GLY A 91 5.58 -5.95 -13.01
CA GLY A 91 6.11 -6.34 -14.32
C GLY A 91 7.50 -6.99 -14.28
N ARG A 92 8.03 -7.35 -13.11
CA ARG A 92 9.36 -7.98 -12.99
C ARG A 92 9.43 -9.18 -12.05
N MET A 93 8.58 -9.21 -11.03
CA MET A 93 8.56 -10.32 -10.07
C MET A 93 7.76 -11.51 -10.61
N ASN A 94 8.22 -12.72 -10.28
CA ASN A 94 7.47 -13.94 -10.53
C ASN A 94 6.20 -13.99 -9.67
N PHE A 95 5.05 -14.27 -10.28
CA PHE A 95 3.76 -14.31 -9.59
C PHE A 95 3.72 -15.36 -8.46
N TYR A 96 4.33 -16.53 -8.63
CA TYR A 96 4.40 -17.54 -7.57
C TYR A 96 5.28 -17.09 -6.42
N ALA A 97 6.38 -16.37 -6.70
CA ALA A 97 7.19 -15.76 -5.66
C ALA A 97 6.38 -14.71 -4.89
N TRP A 98 5.53 -13.93 -5.57
CA TRP A 98 4.63 -12.96 -4.95
C TRP A 98 3.62 -13.64 -4.01
N MET A 99 3.02 -14.76 -4.44
CA MET A 99 2.08 -15.53 -3.62
C MET A 99 2.69 -16.07 -2.32
N LEU A 100 3.98 -16.39 -2.32
CA LEU A 100 4.70 -16.77 -1.09
C LEU A 100 5.11 -15.55 -0.27
N PHE A 101 5.55 -14.48 -0.94
CA PHE A 101 6.04 -13.27 -0.31
C PHE A 101 4.98 -12.57 0.53
N VAL A 102 3.78 -12.38 -0.02
CA VAL A 102 2.68 -11.64 0.63
C VAL A 102 2.34 -12.19 2.02
N PRO A 103 1.95 -13.47 2.20
CA PRO A 103 1.60 -13.98 3.54
C PRO A 103 2.80 -14.01 4.49
N LEU A 104 3.99 -14.37 4.01
CA LEU A 104 5.21 -14.36 4.84
C LEU A 104 5.54 -12.96 5.34
N TRP A 105 5.42 -11.95 4.47
CA TRP A 105 5.70 -10.57 4.82
C TRP A 105 4.64 -9.98 5.76
N LEU A 106 3.36 -10.34 5.59
CA LEU A 106 2.31 -9.98 6.56
C LEU A 106 2.67 -10.49 7.96
N THR A 107 2.98 -11.78 8.07
CA THR A 107 3.22 -12.41 9.37
C THR A 107 4.51 -11.93 10.02
N PHE A 108 5.62 -11.88 9.27
CA PHE A 108 6.95 -11.68 9.85
C PHE A 108 7.45 -10.23 9.80
N SER A 109 6.89 -9.37 8.97
CA SER A 109 7.27 -7.95 8.93
C SER A 109 6.16 -7.06 9.46
N TYR A 110 4.99 -7.12 8.81
CA TYR A 110 3.90 -6.20 9.07
C TYR A 110 3.34 -6.34 10.50
N THR A 111 3.01 -7.56 10.92
CA THR A 111 2.48 -7.82 12.27
C THR A 111 3.45 -7.37 13.36
N ILE A 112 4.76 -7.54 13.17
CA ILE A 112 5.78 -7.10 14.15
C ILE A 112 5.81 -5.57 14.26
N GLY A 113 5.84 -4.87 13.12
CA GLY A 113 5.85 -3.41 13.08
C GLY A 113 4.57 -2.82 13.69
N ALA A 114 3.42 -3.33 13.26
CA ALA A 114 2.12 -2.86 13.72
C ALA A 114 1.85 -3.18 15.19
N PHE A 115 2.22 -4.37 15.67
CA PHE A 115 2.14 -4.68 17.10
C PHE A 115 3.03 -3.75 17.91
N SER A 116 4.26 -3.48 17.46
CA SER A 116 5.19 -2.61 18.18
C SER A 116 4.65 -1.18 18.31
N LEU A 117 4.01 -0.65 17.27
CA LEU A 117 3.56 0.74 17.16
C LEU A 117 2.13 0.98 17.65
N TRP A 118 1.17 0.13 17.30
CA TRP A 118 -0.27 0.38 17.49
C TRP A 118 -0.90 -0.49 18.57
N SER A 119 -0.25 -1.58 18.99
CA SER A 119 -0.76 -2.33 20.13
C SER A 119 -0.54 -1.53 21.41
N PRO A 120 -1.55 -1.41 22.30
CA PRO A 120 -1.34 -0.85 23.65
C PRO A 120 -0.26 -1.61 24.44
N SER A 121 -0.03 -2.88 24.10
CA SER A 121 1.02 -3.71 24.69
C SER A 121 2.39 -3.57 24.00
N GLY A 122 2.42 -2.93 22.83
CA GLY A 122 3.61 -2.70 22.02
C GLY A 122 4.62 -1.79 22.73
N TRP A 123 5.90 -2.09 22.54
CA TRP A 123 6.97 -1.38 23.25
C TRP A 123 7.20 0.04 22.72
N LEU A 124 7.00 0.31 21.41
CA LEU A 124 7.08 1.67 20.87
C LEU A 124 5.87 2.50 21.27
N ALA A 125 4.67 1.90 21.30
CA ALA A 125 3.47 2.53 21.84
C ALA A 125 3.69 2.97 23.30
N LYS A 126 4.20 2.05 24.14
CA LYS A 126 4.56 2.33 25.54
C LYS A 126 5.67 3.36 25.70
N ALA A 127 6.66 3.34 24.81
CA ALA A 127 7.75 4.33 24.80
C ALA A 127 7.24 5.75 24.50
N GLY A 128 6.05 5.89 23.92
CA GLY A 128 5.46 7.17 23.56
C GLY A 128 5.82 7.60 22.14
N VAL A 129 6.12 6.66 21.23
CA VAL A 129 6.12 6.98 19.79
C VAL A 129 4.74 7.54 19.47
N ILE A 130 4.74 8.72 18.88
CA ILE A 130 3.51 9.35 18.46
C ILE A 130 3.18 8.74 17.11
N GLU A 131 2.01 8.12 17.05
CA GLU A 131 1.41 7.57 15.84
C GLU A 131 1.25 8.68 14.80
N GLY A 132 2.32 8.88 14.04
CA GLY A 132 2.42 9.93 13.03
C GLY A 132 1.78 9.53 11.70
N MET A 133 0.90 8.52 11.64
CA MET A 133 0.23 8.23 10.37
C MET A 133 -0.64 9.40 9.95
N ILE A 134 -1.50 9.91 10.83
CA ILE A 134 -2.36 11.06 10.50
C ILE A 134 -1.54 12.36 10.53
N THR A 135 -0.72 12.59 11.56
CA THR A 135 0.10 13.81 11.66
C THR A 135 1.18 13.88 10.59
N GLY A 136 1.85 12.77 10.27
CA GLY A 136 2.86 12.67 9.21
C GLY A 136 2.24 12.79 7.82
N LEU A 137 1.06 12.20 7.57
CA LEU A 137 0.32 12.40 6.31
C LEU A 137 -0.12 13.87 6.17
N VAL A 138 -0.62 14.51 7.23
CA VAL A 138 -1.00 15.94 7.24
C VAL A 138 0.23 16.85 7.05
N CYS A 139 1.33 16.58 7.75
CA CYS A 139 2.58 17.34 7.63
C CYS A 139 3.23 17.18 6.26
N ILE A 140 3.13 16.01 5.63
CA ILE A 140 3.70 15.75 4.31
C ILE A 140 2.75 16.17 3.17
N THR A 141 1.44 16.20 3.37
CA THR A 141 0.44 16.57 2.33
C THR A 141 0.82 17.82 1.52
N PRO A 142 1.22 18.96 2.12
CA PRO A 142 1.61 20.15 1.34
C PRO A 142 2.90 19.95 0.53
N ALA A 143 3.71 18.94 0.86
CA ALA A 143 4.98 18.63 0.21
C ALA A 143 5.02 17.24 -0.46
N ALA A 144 3.86 16.55 -0.54
CA ALA A 144 3.74 15.17 -0.99
C ALA A 144 4.05 15.00 -2.48
N GLY A 145 3.94 16.07 -3.28
CA GLY A 145 4.42 16.10 -4.66
C GLY A 145 5.89 16.49 -4.77
N SER A 146 6.32 17.50 -4.01
CA SER A 146 7.65 18.11 -4.13
C SER A 146 8.78 17.24 -3.60
N ILE A 147 8.56 16.51 -2.49
CA ILE A 147 9.59 15.71 -1.85
C ILE A 147 9.89 14.44 -2.65
N PRO A 148 8.90 13.64 -3.08
CA PRO A 148 9.16 12.53 -3.98
C PRO A 148 9.79 13.00 -5.29
N TRP A 149 9.30 14.10 -5.88
CA TRP A 149 9.90 14.67 -7.09
C TRP A 149 11.37 15.05 -6.89
N TYR A 150 11.71 15.80 -5.82
CA TYR A 150 13.07 16.22 -5.56
C TYR A 150 14.01 15.03 -5.28
N THR A 151 13.56 14.10 -4.44
CA THR A 151 14.37 12.93 -4.08
C THR A 151 14.59 12.01 -5.27
N MET A 152 13.60 11.86 -6.15
CA MET A 152 13.68 11.03 -7.35
C MET A 152 14.44 11.70 -8.50
N MET A 153 14.19 12.98 -8.79
CA MET A 153 14.77 13.67 -9.97
C MET A 153 16.15 14.25 -9.71
N VAL A 154 16.42 14.68 -8.46
CA VAL A 154 17.65 15.39 -8.09
C VAL A 154 18.55 14.51 -7.23
N LEU A 155 18.04 14.03 -6.09
CA LEU A 155 18.87 13.36 -5.09
C LEU A 155 19.32 11.96 -5.53
N HIS A 156 18.41 11.21 -6.18
CA HIS A 156 18.68 9.88 -6.73
C HIS A 156 19.89 9.89 -7.68
N LYS A 157 20.03 10.95 -8.49
CA LYS A 157 21.15 11.11 -9.43
C LYS A 157 22.47 11.48 -8.76
N LYS A 158 22.44 11.91 -7.49
CA LYS A 158 23.62 12.39 -6.75
C LYS A 158 24.13 11.38 -5.72
N ILE A 159 23.24 10.64 -5.05
CA ILE A 159 23.61 9.72 -3.97
C ILE A 159 23.87 8.31 -4.52
N ARG A 160 25.05 7.75 -4.24
CA ARG A 160 25.46 6.40 -4.68
C ARG A 160 24.47 5.30 -4.26
N LEU A 161 23.99 5.36 -3.01
CA LEU A 161 23.08 4.37 -2.45
C LEU A 161 21.71 4.40 -3.15
N LEU A 162 21.18 5.60 -3.44
CA LEU A 162 19.90 5.75 -4.15
C LEU A 162 19.96 5.19 -5.57
N LYS A 163 21.09 5.35 -6.28
CA LYS A 163 21.27 4.79 -7.64
C LYS A 163 21.19 3.26 -7.71
N GLN A 164 21.33 2.58 -6.58
CA GLN A 164 21.21 1.12 -6.51
C GLN A 164 19.75 0.66 -6.33
N VAL A 165 18.83 1.58 -6.06
CA VAL A 165 17.41 1.29 -5.83
C VAL A 165 16.66 1.39 -7.15
N ASP A 166 16.38 0.24 -7.78
CA ASP A 166 15.49 0.16 -8.96
C ASP A 166 14.03 0.02 -8.49
N ASP A 167 13.38 1.17 -8.30
CA ASP A 167 12.01 1.27 -7.79
C ASP A 167 11.06 1.71 -8.91
N THR A 168 10.26 0.76 -9.40
CA THR A 168 9.39 0.91 -10.58
C THR A 168 8.38 2.05 -10.43
N MET A 169 7.87 2.29 -9.22
CA MET A 169 6.74 3.21 -8.96
C MET A 169 7.08 4.28 -7.92
N ALA A 170 8.37 4.50 -7.64
CA ALA A 170 8.83 5.49 -6.65
C ALA A 170 8.34 5.27 -5.21
N VAL A 171 7.89 4.06 -4.86
CA VAL A 171 7.33 3.73 -3.53
C VAL A 171 8.34 4.01 -2.41
N PHE A 172 9.63 3.76 -2.65
CA PHE A 172 10.70 4.08 -1.70
C PHE A 172 10.75 5.59 -1.41
N HIS A 173 10.54 6.42 -2.43
CA HIS A 173 10.57 7.87 -2.30
C HIS A 173 9.27 8.42 -1.68
N THR A 174 8.12 7.90 -2.11
CA THR A 174 6.79 8.37 -1.67
C THR A 174 6.37 7.82 -0.31
N HIS A 175 6.87 6.65 0.10
CA HIS A 175 6.56 6.04 1.39
C HIS A 175 7.78 6.08 2.32
N ALA A 176 8.87 5.39 2.00
CA ALA A 176 9.97 5.26 2.97
C ALA A 176 10.62 6.61 3.34
N ILE A 177 10.98 7.45 2.36
CA ILE A 177 11.57 8.78 2.63
C ILE A 177 10.54 9.75 3.20
N ALA A 178 9.36 9.83 2.57
CA ALA A 178 8.34 10.80 2.94
C ALA A 178 7.75 10.51 4.33
N GLU A 179 7.50 9.24 4.67
CA GLU A 179 7.01 8.82 6.00
C GLU A 179 8.08 9.00 7.07
N SER A 180 9.36 8.72 6.77
CA SER A 180 10.46 9.00 7.70
C SER A 180 10.55 10.49 8.03
N LEU A 181 10.45 11.35 7.02
CA LEU A 181 10.40 12.80 7.22
C LEU A 181 9.14 13.22 7.99
N GLY A 182 7.98 12.66 7.67
CA GLY A 182 6.74 12.88 8.40
C GLY A 182 6.86 12.51 9.88
N GLY A 183 7.53 11.40 10.21
CA GLY A 183 7.81 10.96 11.57
C GLY A 183 8.75 11.91 12.34
N ILE A 184 9.76 12.44 11.67
CA ILE A 184 10.68 13.46 12.23
C ILE A 184 9.93 14.77 12.49
N LEU A 185 9.18 15.26 11.50
CA LEU A 185 8.39 16.49 11.62
C LEU A 185 7.31 16.36 12.69
N THR A 186 6.70 15.18 12.80
CA THR A 186 5.80 14.83 13.89
C THR A 186 6.53 15.02 15.22
N GLY A 187 7.71 14.40 15.42
CA GLY A 187 8.53 14.59 16.62
C GLY A 187 8.91 16.05 16.93
N PHE A 188 8.98 16.90 15.90
CA PHE A 188 9.33 18.30 16.03
C PHE A 188 8.13 19.18 16.40
N PHE A 189 7.02 19.08 15.65
CA PHE A 189 5.99 20.12 15.58
C PHE A 189 4.70 19.85 16.34
N ALA A 190 4.31 18.60 16.55
CA ALA A 190 2.94 18.38 16.97
C ALA A 190 2.65 18.75 18.44
N GLU A 191 1.42 19.19 18.66
CA GLU A 191 1.03 19.92 19.85
C GLU A 191 0.57 18.95 20.96
N PRO A 192 1.16 19.00 22.18
CA PRO A 192 0.80 18.09 23.27
C PRO A 192 -0.65 18.25 23.75
N LYS A 193 -1.22 19.47 23.71
CA LYS A 193 -2.63 19.70 24.05
C LYS A 193 -3.59 18.98 23.11
N LEU A 194 -3.27 18.96 21.81
CA LEU A 194 -4.04 18.22 20.82
C LEU A 194 -3.89 16.70 21.03
N ASN A 195 -2.68 16.21 21.31
CA ASN A 195 -2.48 14.77 21.57
C ASN A 195 -3.28 14.33 22.81
N ARG A 196 -3.32 15.12 23.88
CA ARG A 196 -4.16 14.83 25.05
C ARG A 196 -5.64 14.73 24.66
N LEU A 197 -6.13 15.65 23.82
CA LEU A 197 -7.52 15.67 23.39
C LEU A 197 -7.88 14.48 22.49
N PHE A 198 -6.98 14.06 21.60
CA PHE A 198 -7.25 12.97 20.66
C PHE A 198 -7.01 11.58 21.23
N TYR A 199 -6.01 11.41 22.08
CA TYR A 199 -5.65 10.10 22.62
C TYR A 199 -6.23 9.85 24.03
N MET A 200 -6.79 10.87 24.69
CA MET A 200 -7.43 10.77 26.02
C MET A 200 -6.57 10.03 27.06
N VAL A 201 -5.25 10.19 27.00
CA VAL A 201 -4.29 9.52 27.90
C VAL A 201 -3.92 10.44 29.06
N ASP A 202 -3.95 9.89 30.27
CA ASP A 202 -3.58 10.63 31.49
C ASP A 202 -2.09 11.01 31.51
N ASP A 203 -1.23 10.19 30.89
CA ASP A 203 0.22 10.37 30.84
C ASP A 203 0.70 11.18 29.60
N TRP A 204 -0.12 12.14 29.17
CA TRP A 204 0.13 12.94 27.96
C TRP A 204 1.46 13.70 27.95
N GLU A 205 2.08 13.94 29.11
CA GLU A 205 3.37 14.61 29.25
C GLU A 205 4.52 13.85 28.59
N LYS A 206 4.37 12.53 28.35
CA LYS A 206 5.37 11.77 27.59
C LYS A 206 5.50 12.24 26.15
N TYR A 207 4.51 12.95 25.62
CA TYR A 207 4.46 13.46 24.24
C TYR A 207 4.96 14.91 24.11
N ILE A 208 5.75 15.41 25.06
CA ILE A 208 6.36 16.75 24.97
C ILE A 208 7.39 16.77 23.85
N ARG A 209 7.13 17.58 22.83
CA ARG A 209 7.91 17.61 21.59
C ARG A 209 9.02 18.64 21.62
N PHE A 210 9.87 18.61 20.60
CA PHE A 210 11.03 19.49 20.57
C PHE A 210 10.66 20.99 20.55
N SER A 211 9.78 21.43 19.64
CA SER A 211 9.39 22.85 19.55
C SER A 211 8.68 23.34 20.83
N TYR A 212 7.74 22.55 21.35
CA TYR A 212 7.01 22.87 22.57
C TYR A 212 7.93 22.85 23.81
N GLY A 213 8.86 21.89 23.87
CA GLY A 213 9.86 21.79 24.92
C GLY A 213 10.81 23.00 24.94
N LEU A 214 11.17 23.54 23.77
CA LEU A 214 11.92 24.80 23.69
C LEU A 214 11.10 25.98 24.21
N GLN A 215 9.84 26.11 23.80
CA GLN A 215 8.95 27.22 24.21
C GLN A 215 8.65 27.21 25.71
N THR A 216 8.55 26.03 26.32
CA THR A 216 8.18 25.86 27.74
C THR A 216 9.36 25.62 28.68
N GLY A 217 10.59 25.65 28.17
CA GLY A 217 11.81 25.37 28.94
C GLY A 217 12.06 23.90 29.26
N ARG A 218 11.20 22.98 28.80
CA ARG A 218 11.32 21.51 28.96
C ARG A 218 12.17 20.86 27.86
N ILE A 219 13.36 21.39 27.63
CA ILE A 219 14.22 21.02 26.49
C ILE A 219 14.58 19.52 26.49
N THR A 220 14.91 18.95 27.66
CA THR A 220 15.27 17.53 27.80
C THR A 220 14.13 16.60 27.39
N ALA A 221 12.88 16.96 27.71
CA ALA A 221 11.71 16.18 27.31
C ALA A 221 11.51 16.23 25.79
N GLY A 222 11.71 17.40 25.17
CA GLY A 222 11.67 17.56 23.72
C GLY A 222 12.72 16.73 22.97
N PHE A 223 13.97 16.71 23.45
CA PHE A 223 15.02 15.85 22.88
C PHE A 223 14.73 14.37 23.08
N ARG A 224 14.23 13.97 24.25
CA ARG A 224 13.81 12.59 24.52
C ARG A 224 12.76 12.14 23.52
N GLN A 225 11.75 12.97 23.24
CA GLN A 225 10.71 12.64 22.28
C GLN A 225 11.24 12.53 20.84
N MET A 226 12.15 13.43 20.44
CA MET A 226 12.81 13.33 19.14
C MET A 226 13.61 12.01 19.02
N GLY A 227 14.31 11.62 20.08
CA GLY A 227 15.03 10.34 20.15
C GLY A 227 14.11 9.13 20.01
N ILE A 228 12.94 9.15 20.66
CA ILE A 228 11.94 8.08 20.57
C ILE A 228 11.40 7.95 19.13
N GLN A 229 11.10 9.08 18.46
CA GLN A 229 10.66 9.06 17.05
C GLN A 229 11.73 8.48 16.11
N LEU A 230 12.99 8.92 16.26
CA LEU A 230 14.11 8.41 15.46
C LEU A 230 14.34 6.91 15.73
N GLY A 231 14.26 6.49 16.99
CA GLY A 231 14.35 5.07 17.37
C GLY A 231 13.24 4.23 16.74
N GLY A 232 12.00 4.74 16.71
CA GLY A 232 10.88 4.10 16.02
C GLY A 232 11.11 3.95 14.53
N ILE A 233 11.57 5.00 13.84
CA ILE A 233 11.88 4.98 12.40
C ILE A 233 12.99 3.95 12.11
N LEU A 234 14.08 3.98 12.89
CA LEU A 234 15.20 3.04 12.74
C LEU A 234 14.76 1.60 12.97
N PHE A 235 13.94 1.34 13.99
CA PHE A 235 13.40 0.02 14.25
C PHE A 235 12.56 -0.49 13.08
N VAL A 236 11.58 0.30 12.61
CA VAL A 236 10.72 -0.10 11.49
C VAL A 236 11.54 -0.35 10.23
N THR A 237 12.51 0.52 9.95
CA THR A 237 13.42 0.36 8.81
C THR A 237 14.25 -0.92 8.94
N PHE A 238 14.81 -1.19 10.11
CA PHE A 238 15.61 -2.38 10.36
C PHE A 238 14.80 -3.67 10.24
N VAL A 239 13.61 -3.72 10.87
CA VAL A 239 12.69 -4.85 10.74
C VAL A 239 12.39 -5.09 9.27
N ASN A 240 11.98 -4.06 8.52
CA ASN A 240 11.65 -4.20 7.11
C ASN A 240 12.83 -4.68 6.26
N ILE A 241 14.03 -4.12 6.43
CA ILE A 241 15.21 -4.54 5.65
C ILE A 241 15.55 -5.99 5.94
N ILE A 242 15.61 -6.37 7.22
CA ILE A 242 16.04 -7.72 7.62
C ILE A 242 15.00 -8.76 7.25
N THR A 243 13.73 -8.57 7.62
CA THR A 243 12.68 -9.56 7.38
C THR A 243 12.43 -9.73 5.88
N THR A 244 12.34 -8.63 5.13
CA THR A 244 12.14 -8.68 3.67
C THR A 244 13.31 -9.40 3.00
N SER A 245 14.56 -9.12 3.41
CA SER A 245 15.73 -9.80 2.85
C SER A 245 15.71 -11.30 3.15
N LEU A 246 15.40 -11.70 4.39
CA LEU A 246 15.32 -13.11 4.78
C LEU A 246 14.20 -13.85 4.03
N ILE A 247 13.03 -13.22 3.89
CA ILE A 247 11.90 -13.78 3.13
C ILE A 247 12.29 -13.96 1.67
N CYS A 248 12.87 -12.93 1.03
CA CYS A 248 13.33 -13.03 -0.36
C CYS A 248 14.39 -14.11 -0.54
N MET A 249 15.36 -14.20 0.37
CA MET A 249 16.39 -15.26 0.35
C MET A 249 15.76 -16.65 0.47
N PHE A 250 14.77 -16.82 1.34
CA PHE A 250 14.04 -18.08 1.50
C PHE A 250 13.25 -18.45 0.24
N ILE A 251 12.44 -17.53 -0.28
CA ILE A 251 11.60 -17.78 -1.47
C ILE A 251 12.46 -18.14 -2.68
N ARG A 252 13.62 -17.49 -2.82
CA ARG A 252 14.58 -17.78 -3.91
C ARG A 252 15.05 -19.23 -3.94
N LEU A 253 14.98 -19.96 -2.82
CA LEU A 253 15.32 -21.39 -2.77
C LEU A 253 14.27 -22.27 -3.47
N ILE A 254 13.03 -21.76 -3.62
CA ILE A 254 11.88 -22.51 -4.14
C ILE A 254 11.52 -22.03 -5.54
N VAL A 255 11.44 -20.71 -5.73
CA VAL A 255 10.99 -20.06 -6.98
C VAL A 255 11.90 -18.88 -7.31
N PRO A 256 12.28 -18.67 -8.58
CA PRO A 256 13.01 -17.47 -8.97
C PRO A 256 12.21 -16.21 -8.64
N LEU A 257 12.81 -15.27 -7.91
CA LEU A 257 12.14 -14.02 -7.50
C LEU A 257 11.77 -13.14 -8.70
N ARG A 258 12.62 -13.11 -9.73
CA ARG A 258 12.48 -12.27 -10.92
C ARG A 258 12.17 -13.14 -12.13
N LEU A 259 11.30 -12.64 -13.01
CA LEU A 259 11.05 -13.21 -14.33
C LEU A 259 12.33 -13.24 -15.17
N SER A 260 12.42 -14.22 -16.07
CA SER A 260 13.53 -14.29 -17.03
C SER A 260 13.47 -13.12 -18.02
N ASP A 261 14.59 -12.76 -18.64
CA ASP A 261 14.59 -11.66 -19.62
C ASP A 261 13.71 -11.96 -20.84
N GLU A 262 13.51 -13.24 -21.18
CA GLU A 262 12.59 -13.68 -22.22
C GLU A 262 11.12 -13.44 -21.82
N ASP A 263 10.74 -13.83 -20.60
CA ASP A 263 9.40 -13.57 -20.06
C ASP A 263 9.12 -12.06 -19.94
N LEU A 264 10.14 -11.28 -19.56
CA LEU A 264 10.07 -9.83 -19.50
C LEU A 264 9.80 -9.20 -20.88
N LEU A 265 10.25 -9.82 -21.95
CA LEU A 265 9.99 -9.36 -23.31
C LEU A 265 8.58 -9.75 -23.76
N ALA A 266 8.16 -10.99 -23.50
CA ALA A 266 6.87 -11.55 -23.90
C ALA A 266 5.67 -10.85 -23.25
N GLY A 267 5.71 -10.59 -21.95
CA GLY A 267 4.61 -9.95 -21.22
C GLY A 267 3.38 -10.84 -20.99
N ASP A 268 2.30 -10.24 -20.48
CA ASP A 268 1.09 -10.92 -20.01
C ASP A 268 0.40 -11.78 -21.07
N GLY A 269 0.45 -11.35 -22.34
CA GLY A 269 -0.16 -12.07 -23.47
C GLY A 269 0.27 -13.53 -23.58
N VAL A 270 1.54 -13.81 -23.28
CA VAL A 270 2.12 -15.16 -23.33
C VAL A 270 2.15 -15.81 -21.94
N ILE A 271 2.49 -15.05 -20.90
CA ILE A 271 2.63 -15.58 -19.52
C ILE A 271 1.26 -16.02 -18.95
N LEU A 272 0.21 -15.24 -19.20
CA LEU A 272 -1.15 -15.53 -18.75
C LEU A 272 -2.02 -16.14 -19.86
N LYS A 273 -1.42 -16.44 -21.03
CA LYS A 273 -2.10 -16.94 -22.23
C LYS A 273 -3.26 -16.05 -22.71
N GLU A 274 -3.21 -14.74 -22.45
CA GLU A 274 -4.27 -13.84 -22.90
C GLU A 274 -4.42 -13.84 -24.42
N GLU A 275 -3.34 -14.06 -25.17
CA GLU A 275 -3.41 -14.17 -26.63
C GLU A 275 -4.25 -15.38 -27.05
N ASP A 276 -4.15 -16.52 -26.36
CA ASP A 276 -4.97 -17.70 -26.64
C ASP A 276 -6.46 -17.42 -26.36
N TYR A 277 -6.78 -16.73 -25.25
CA TYR A 277 -8.15 -16.34 -24.91
C TYR A 277 -8.71 -15.24 -25.84
N ALA A 278 -7.89 -14.28 -26.26
CA ALA A 278 -8.29 -13.26 -27.23
C ALA A 278 -8.58 -13.88 -28.60
N LEU A 279 -7.74 -14.81 -29.05
CA LEU A 279 -7.96 -15.58 -30.27
C LEU A 279 -9.21 -16.48 -30.16
N GLN A 280 -9.48 -17.06 -29.00
CA GLN A 280 -10.71 -17.80 -28.75
C GLN A 280 -11.95 -16.89 -28.74
N GLY A 281 -11.87 -15.72 -28.10
CA GLY A 281 -12.97 -14.74 -28.07
C GLY A 281 -13.27 -14.13 -29.43
N ASP A 282 -12.24 -13.86 -30.24
CA ASP A 282 -12.41 -13.42 -31.63
C ASP A 282 -12.97 -14.55 -32.50
N ARG A 283 -12.56 -15.80 -32.27
CA ARG A 283 -13.17 -16.98 -32.90
C ARG A 283 -14.65 -17.13 -32.53
N GLU A 284 -15.00 -17.01 -31.25
CA GLU A 284 -16.40 -17.10 -30.80
C GLU A 284 -17.25 -15.92 -31.31
N LYS A 285 -16.71 -14.69 -31.36
CA LYS A 285 -17.38 -13.55 -32.01
C LYS A 285 -17.54 -13.78 -33.51
N PHE A 286 -16.55 -14.34 -34.17
CA PHE A 286 -16.61 -14.67 -35.60
C PHE A 286 -17.63 -15.78 -35.87
N GLU A 287 -17.68 -16.83 -35.05
CA GLU A 287 -18.70 -17.88 -35.14
C GLU A 287 -20.10 -17.36 -34.82
N ASN A 288 -20.26 -16.56 -33.78
CA ASN A 288 -21.54 -15.91 -33.47
C ASN A 288 -21.97 -14.92 -34.56
N SER A 289 -21.03 -14.19 -35.18
CA SER A 289 -21.33 -13.33 -36.34
C SER A 289 -21.78 -14.13 -37.55
N LYS A 290 -21.18 -15.31 -37.80
CA LYS A 290 -21.66 -16.25 -38.83
C LYS A 290 -23.04 -16.81 -38.50
N HIS A 291 -23.31 -17.08 -37.23
CA HIS A 291 -24.61 -17.63 -36.80
C HIS A 291 -25.71 -16.57 -36.77
N ASN A 292 -25.35 -15.30 -36.57
CA ASN A 292 -26.27 -14.17 -36.51
C ASN A 292 -26.51 -13.51 -37.88
N SER A 293 -26.02 -14.09 -38.99
CA SER A 293 -26.38 -13.69 -40.36
C SER A 293 -27.78 -14.21 -40.73
N VAL A 294 -28.77 -13.96 -39.87
CA VAL A 294 -30.20 -14.27 -40.10
C VAL A 294 -30.82 -13.32 -41.14
N TYR A 295 -30.04 -12.35 -41.63
CA TYR A 295 -30.33 -11.64 -42.87
C TYR A 295 -29.36 -12.16 -43.94
N ASP A 296 -29.87 -13.02 -44.83
CA ASP A 296 -29.21 -13.53 -46.03
C ASP A 296 -28.68 -12.38 -46.90
N VAL A 297 -27.49 -11.88 -46.59
CA VAL A 297 -26.69 -11.13 -47.54
C VAL A 297 -25.63 -12.08 -48.02
N GLU A 298 -25.86 -12.69 -49.18
CA GLU A 298 -24.86 -13.48 -49.87
C GLU A 298 -23.56 -12.66 -50.00
N ASP A 299 -22.46 -13.20 -49.49
CA ASP A 299 -21.13 -12.65 -49.71
C ASP A 299 -20.92 -12.51 -51.23
N PHE A 300 -20.70 -11.27 -51.70
CA PHE A 300 -20.31 -11.02 -53.08
C PHE A 300 -19.06 -11.86 -53.41
N PRO A 301 -19.05 -12.63 -54.50
CA PRO A 301 -17.87 -13.39 -54.87
C PRO A 301 -16.76 -12.41 -55.24
N SER A 302 -15.64 -12.48 -54.52
CA SER A 302 -14.40 -11.78 -54.86
C SER A 302 -13.80 -12.41 -56.13
N GLY A 303 -14.39 -12.10 -57.29
CA GLY A 303 -13.85 -12.41 -58.59
C GLY A 303 -12.85 -11.33 -59.01
N MET A 304 -11.55 -11.60 -58.86
CA MET A 304 -10.51 -10.83 -59.54
C MET A 304 -10.12 -11.60 -60.81
N PRO A 305 -10.26 -11.04 -62.03
CA PRO A 305 -9.73 -11.68 -63.23
C PRO A 305 -8.20 -11.62 -63.17
N ARG A 306 -7.56 -12.78 -63.31
CA ARG A 306 -6.14 -12.84 -63.67
C ARG A 306 -6.04 -12.50 -65.14
N ASP A 307 -5.54 -11.30 -65.44
CA ASP A 307 -5.14 -10.97 -66.81
C ASP A 307 -3.82 -11.69 -67.11
N GLN A 308 -3.85 -12.51 -68.17
CA GLN A 308 -2.69 -13.05 -68.86
C GLN A 308 -2.60 -12.37 -70.23
N SER A 309 -1.61 -11.49 -70.41
CA SER A 309 -0.88 -11.30 -71.67
C SER A 309 0.44 -10.60 -71.39
#